data_AF-A0AAV9SPG4-F1
#
_entry.id   AF-A0AAV9SPG4-F1
#
_cell.length_a   1.000
_cell.length_b   1.000
_cell.length_c   1.000
_cell.angle_alpha   90.00
_cell.angle_beta   90.00
_cell.angle_gamma   90.00
#
_symmetry.space_group_name_H-M   'P 1'
#
loop_
_entity.id
_entity.type
_entity.pdbx_description
1 polymer ?
#
loop_
_entity_poly.entity_id
_entity_poly.type
_entity_poly.pdbx_seq_one_letter_code
_entity_poly.pdbx_strand_id
1 'polypeptide(L)'
;MSVSAETKLNKHSTFSYKSFWSSSELADGSSPDGFTKKHDEGDQLKDSVHLKEWSPGSQEPFDLTKPTEMDEECCTLDTPVQVYAVSSIIAIGLTIALVIEIYLQPLAFIKGVVSDHERCTALSEKVLRDRGSSVDAAIAGALCLGIVHPHMSGVGGGGVMLIHDSRRNQTKVINFQGSAPKTLTEDVVQNASDIRAGLFVGVPGMLMGLHQAHRMYGSLSWDDVVSRAADVARDGFNVSQSLATAISKLETEKIEGRFRDIFIPDGQALRLGSYLKMPDLADVLRAGLTNFYHGAISQEIEQEVQANGGVLTREDIRNYSVEVQQPLEGQYNEHIIQVPPPPSAGVVLIAALNLLESLHLGENNVTENQTSHWINEVLKTALTMVGELDEPHYNSSVTDLLSAMMSKGQAAGLQQRMKDFPRSPLASNSTTYPFPAEQLTGQVVIMGPDDLMVSVASSLNRPFGSRIVTESGILLNSLILNFWPNKRRDQPQSNQKNSMEPGRRPLTFLMPAVMIPTWNKCGTYMALSSSGGPHRLSEVTQMLVSLLFLHKDKNDTLSLGGPPSQPSDSEFPEESV
;
A
#
# COMPACT_ATOMS: atom_id res chain seq x y z
N MET A 1 -26.59 -33.58 -46.54
CA MET A 1 -27.70 -32.60 -46.43
C MET A 1 -27.13 -31.36 -45.77
N SER A 2 -27.14 -30.12 -46.32
CA SER A 2 -28.21 -29.34 -46.99
C SER A 2 -29.30 -28.89 -45.99
N VAL A 3 -29.67 -27.62 -45.83
CA VAL A 3 -29.47 -26.40 -46.67
C VAL A 3 -29.10 -25.17 -45.78
N SER A 4 -28.61 -24.09 -46.40
CA SER A 4 -28.23 -22.79 -45.79
C SER A 4 -29.40 -21.78 -45.72
N ALA A 5 -29.25 -20.72 -44.92
CA ALA A 5 -29.83 -19.40 -45.20
C ALA A 5 -28.94 -18.26 -44.64
N GLU A 6 -28.39 -17.41 -45.50
CA GLU A 6 -27.80 -16.11 -45.12
C GLU A 6 -28.89 -15.02 -45.06
N THR A 7 -28.67 -13.95 -44.30
CA THR A 7 -29.08 -12.59 -44.73
C THR A 7 -28.13 -11.53 -44.14
N LYS A 8 -27.58 -10.66 -45.00
CA LYS A 8 -26.85 -9.43 -44.63
C LYS A 8 -27.75 -8.22 -44.87
N LEU A 9 -27.60 -7.15 -44.10
CA LEU A 9 -27.37 -5.79 -44.66
C LEU A 9 -27.03 -4.72 -43.59
N ASN A 10 -26.26 -3.73 -44.02
CA ASN A 10 -25.73 -2.63 -43.21
C ASN A 10 -26.78 -1.53 -42.93
N LYS A 11 -26.51 -0.68 -41.93
CA LYS A 11 -26.42 0.77 -42.17
C LYS A 11 -25.58 1.50 -41.11
N HIS A 12 -24.93 2.59 -41.54
CA HIS A 12 -24.21 3.53 -40.69
C HIS A 12 -25.17 4.51 -39.99
N SER A 13 -24.73 5.06 -38.85
CA SER A 13 -24.98 6.46 -38.52
C SER A 13 -23.80 7.04 -37.72
N THR A 14 -23.32 8.22 -38.13
CA THR A 14 -22.23 8.97 -37.49
C THR A 14 -22.69 10.41 -37.23
N PHE A 15 -22.81 10.81 -35.97
CA PHE A 15 -23.01 12.19 -35.52
C PHE A 15 -22.64 12.28 -34.03
N SER A 16 -22.15 13.39 -33.46
CA SER A 16 -21.27 14.45 -33.96
C SER A 16 -20.77 15.24 -32.75
N TYR A 17 -19.53 15.71 -32.76
CA TYR A 17 -19.13 16.78 -31.84
C TYR A 17 -19.95 18.04 -32.12
N LYS A 18 -20.31 18.79 -31.06
CA LYS A 18 -20.58 20.23 -31.11
C LYS A 18 -20.24 20.90 -29.78
N SER A 19 -19.30 21.84 -29.85
CA SER A 19 -18.98 22.80 -28.80
C SER A 19 -20.06 23.87 -28.69
N PHE A 20 -20.21 24.48 -27.50
CA PHE A 20 -20.70 25.86 -27.39
C PHE A 20 -19.98 26.62 -26.26
N TRP A 21 -19.82 27.93 -26.46
CA TRP A 21 -19.26 28.96 -25.57
C TRP A 21 -20.20 30.18 -25.64
N SER A 22 -19.97 31.22 -24.82
CA SER A 22 -20.87 32.37 -24.55
C SER A 22 -22.05 31.99 -23.63
N SER A 23 -22.64 32.82 -22.76
CA SER A 23 -22.50 34.20 -22.28
C SER A 23 -23.66 34.36 -21.25
N SER A 24 -23.57 34.95 -20.05
CA SER A 24 -23.13 36.28 -19.59
C SER A 24 -24.23 37.37 -19.57
N GLU A 25 -25.12 37.32 -18.56
CA GLU A 25 -25.99 38.39 -18.04
C GLU A 25 -26.26 38.04 -16.54
N LEU A 26 -26.10 38.86 -15.50
CA LEU A 26 -26.49 40.25 -15.14
C LEU A 26 -27.89 40.40 -14.50
N ALA A 27 -27.92 40.27 -13.16
CA ALA A 27 -28.83 40.94 -12.20
C ALA A 27 -28.25 40.70 -10.77
N ASP A 28 -27.72 41.71 -10.07
CA ASP A 28 -28.38 42.71 -9.20
C ASP A 28 -28.88 42.17 -7.84
N GLY A 29 -28.50 42.83 -6.73
CA GLY A 29 -29.05 42.53 -5.38
C GLY A 29 -28.15 42.76 -4.16
N SER A 30 -28.00 44.02 -3.73
CA SER A 30 -27.77 44.47 -2.32
C SER A 30 -26.76 43.76 -1.39
N SER A 31 -25.74 44.50 -0.94
CA SER A 31 -25.21 44.40 0.45
C SER A 31 -26.04 45.28 1.40
N PRO A 32 -25.88 45.12 2.73
CA PRO A 32 -25.46 46.30 3.50
C PRO A 32 -24.38 46.03 4.58
N ASP A 33 -23.62 47.09 4.86
CA ASP A 33 -23.01 47.49 6.14
C ASP A 33 -22.34 46.45 7.06
N GLY A 34 -21.00 46.40 6.95
CA GLY A 34 -20.17 47.23 7.83
C GLY A 34 -19.73 46.68 9.19
N PHE A 35 -18.43 46.75 9.47
CA PHE A 35 -17.92 46.95 10.83
C PHE A 35 -16.62 47.77 10.82
N THR A 36 -16.52 48.75 11.71
CA THR A 36 -15.34 49.61 11.86
C THR A 36 -14.33 49.01 12.84
N LYS A 37 -13.04 49.29 12.63
CA LYS A 37 -12.04 49.32 13.70
C LYS A 37 -11.03 50.44 13.46
N LYS A 38 -10.68 51.14 14.54
CA LYS A 38 -9.68 52.22 14.56
C LYS A 38 -8.27 51.65 14.66
N HIS A 39 -7.29 52.44 14.27
CA HIS A 39 -5.93 52.38 14.83
C HIS A 39 -5.72 53.60 15.74
N ASP A 40 -4.90 53.42 16.78
CA ASP A 40 -4.62 54.45 17.79
C ASP A 40 -3.50 55.42 17.37
N GLU A 41 -3.52 56.61 17.95
CA GLU A 41 -2.43 57.60 17.87
C GLU A 41 -1.42 57.40 19.01
N GLY A 42 -0.14 57.75 18.78
CA GLY A 42 0.99 57.44 19.67
C GLY A 42 2.12 58.48 19.66
N ASP A 43 1.73 59.75 19.75
CA ASP A 43 2.43 61.02 20.07
C ASP A 43 3.97 61.07 20.39
N GLN A 44 4.57 62.23 20.07
CA GLN A 44 5.88 62.79 20.52
C GLN A 44 7.20 62.24 19.89
N LEU A 45 8.27 63.02 19.66
CA LEU A 45 8.48 64.48 19.80
C LEU A 45 9.50 65.04 18.77
N LYS A 46 9.32 66.34 18.43
CA LYS A 46 10.26 67.36 17.89
C LYS A 46 11.75 67.00 17.65
N ASP A 47 12.30 67.57 16.57
CA ASP A 47 13.28 68.66 16.75
C ASP A 47 13.24 69.73 15.63
N SER A 48 13.95 70.85 15.82
CA SER A 48 14.00 72.03 14.92
C SER A 48 15.45 72.56 14.79
N VAL A 49 15.86 73.50 13.93
CA VAL A 49 15.21 74.55 13.12
C VAL A 49 15.90 74.59 11.71
N HIS A 50 15.97 75.61 10.83
CA HIS A 50 15.66 77.05 10.82
C HIS A 50 15.40 77.54 9.37
N LEU A 51 14.75 78.70 9.22
CA LEU A 51 14.75 79.53 7.99
C LEU A 51 15.02 81.00 8.38
N LYS A 52 15.51 81.84 7.43
CA LYS A 52 15.75 83.27 7.71
C LYS A 52 15.46 84.21 6.53
N GLU A 53 14.31 84.88 6.65
CA GLU A 53 13.96 86.26 6.23
C GLU A 53 13.99 86.70 4.75
N TRP A 54 13.02 87.58 4.44
CA TRP A 54 12.75 88.21 3.14
C TRP A 54 13.58 89.49 2.90
N SER A 55 13.74 89.91 1.63
CA SER A 55 13.00 91.08 1.08
C SER A 55 13.34 91.37 -0.40
N PRO A 56 12.39 91.93 -1.19
CA PRO A 56 12.59 92.27 -2.60
C PRO A 56 12.92 93.75 -2.85
N GLY A 57 13.47 94.06 -4.03
CA GLY A 57 13.64 95.42 -4.56
C GLY A 57 13.62 95.41 -6.10
N SER A 58 13.21 96.51 -6.73
CA SER A 58 12.78 96.55 -8.14
C SER A 58 13.20 97.82 -8.89
N GLN A 59 13.14 97.76 -10.23
CA GLN A 59 13.26 98.86 -11.22
C GLN A 59 14.70 99.42 -11.42
N GLU A 60 15.15 99.89 -12.59
CA GLU A 60 14.71 99.83 -14.02
C GLU A 60 15.91 100.30 -14.90
N PRO A 61 15.78 100.66 -16.21
CA PRO A 61 15.60 99.80 -17.41
C PRO A 61 16.77 99.97 -18.43
N PHE A 62 16.77 99.28 -19.59
CA PHE A 62 17.31 99.83 -20.87
C PHE A 62 17.00 98.97 -22.14
N ASP A 63 15.93 99.36 -22.83
CA ASP A 63 15.74 99.57 -24.29
C ASP A 63 16.07 98.56 -25.44
N LEU A 64 14.99 98.28 -26.21
CA LEU A 64 14.80 98.08 -27.67
C LEU A 64 15.67 97.18 -28.61
N THR A 65 14.93 96.23 -29.23
CA THR A 65 14.99 95.73 -30.63
C THR A 65 16.20 94.96 -31.19
N LYS A 66 15.99 93.65 -31.41
CA LYS A 66 15.86 93.04 -32.78
C LYS A 66 15.33 91.60 -32.71
N PRO A 67 14.54 91.13 -33.70
CA PRO A 67 14.32 89.71 -33.94
C PRO A 67 15.39 89.15 -34.90
N THR A 68 15.75 87.88 -34.72
CA THR A 68 16.46 87.06 -35.71
C THR A 68 15.94 85.63 -35.63
N GLU A 69 15.86 84.97 -36.77
CA GLU A 69 15.21 83.67 -36.94
C GLU A 69 16.17 82.50 -36.63
N MET A 70 15.58 81.32 -36.44
CA MET A 70 16.19 79.98 -36.58
C MET A 70 17.48 79.68 -35.80
N ASP A 71 17.36 78.78 -34.83
CA ASP A 71 18.09 77.51 -34.91
C ASP A 71 17.08 76.37 -34.66
N GLU A 72 17.14 75.32 -35.47
CA GLU A 72 16.15 74.23 -35.54
C GLU A 72 16.86 72.88 -35.39
N GLU A 73 17.05 72.38 -34.15
CA GLU A 73 17.40 70.96 -33.94
C GLU A 73 17.19 70.45 -32.50
N CYS A 74 17.30 69.12 -32.35
CA CYS A 74 17.44 68.37 -31.09
C CYS A 74 16.20 68.24 -30.17
N CYS A 75 15.16 67.54 -30.65
CA CYS A 75 14.09 66.99 -29.80
C CYS A 75 13.54 65.64 -30.34
N THR A 76 14.38 64.60 -30.41
CA THR A 76 14.00 63.25 -30.89
C THR A 76 13.23 62.46 -29.82
N LEU A 77 11.94 62.19 -30.05
CA LEU A 77 11.00 61.59 -29.08
C LEU A 77 10.98 60.03 -29.10
N ASP A 78 12.13 59.37 -29.26
CA ASP A 78 12.20 57.89 -29.43
C ASP A 78 12.27 57.08 -28.12
N THR A 79 12.43 57.75 -26.97
CA THR A 79 12.65 57.09 -25.67
C THR A 79 11.51 56.18 -25.16
N PRO A 80 10.19 56.46 -25.32
CA PRO A 80 9.17 55.61 -24.71
C PRO A 80 9.06 54.24 -25.39
N VAL A 81 9.16 54.18 -26.73
CA VAL A 81 8.98 52.93 -27.49
C VAL A 81 10.05 51.91 -27.15
N GLN A 82 11.31 52.34 -27.01
CA GLN A 82 12.42 51.46 -26.62
C GLN A 82 12.23 50.89 -25.20
N VAL A 83 11.78 51.72 -24.24
CA VAL A 83 11.52 51.28 -22.87
C VAL A 83 10.40 50.24 -22.81
N TYR A 84 9.28 50.46 -23.51
CA TYR A 84 8.20 49.48 -23.58
C TYR A 84 8.62 48.18 -24.29
N ALA A 85 9.45 48.25 -25.35
CA ALA A 85 9.95 47.07 -26.04
C ALA A 85 10.87 46.22 -25.13
N VAL A 86 11.83 46.85 -24.43
CA VAL A 86 12.72 46.17 -23.48
C VAL A 86 11.93 45.58 -22.31
N SER A 87 10.99 46.33 -21.73
CA SER A 87 10.10 45.85 -20.68
C SER A 87 9.28 44.62 -21.13
N SER A 88 8.74 44.64 -22.35
CA SER A 88 7.97 43.52 -22.92
C SER A 88 8.85 42.28 -23.11
N ILE A 89 10.07 42.43 -23.61
CA ILE A 89 11.03 41.32 -23.79
C ILE A 89 11.41 40.72 -22.44
N ILE A 90 11.63 41.54 -21.40
CA ILE A 90 11.92 41.07 -20.04
C ILE A 90 10.71 40.34 -19.44
N ALA A 91 9.49 40.85 -19.62
CA ALA A 91 8.27 40.20 -19.14
C ALA A 91 7.99 38.85 -19.83
N ILE A 92 8.22 38.76 -21.14
CA ILE A 92 8.14 37.51 -21.91
C ILE A 92 9.27 36.56 -21.49
N GLY A 93 10.49 37.04 -21.30
CA GLY A 93 11.62 36.25 -20.79
C GLY A 93 11.35 35.68 -19.40
N LEU A 94 10.79 36.48 -18.48
CA LEU A 94 10.39 36.05 -17.13
C LEU A 94 9.22 35.07 -17.14
N THR A 95 8.19 35.28 -17.96
CA THR A 95 7.07 34.32 -18.05
C THR A 95 7.48 33.02 -18.72
N ILE A 96 8.34 33.05 -19.74
CA ILE A 96 8.94 31.83 -20.30
C ILE A 96 9.83 31.16 -19.27
N ALA A 97 10.68 31.90 -18.54
CA ALA A 97 11.53 31.33 -17.48
C ALA A 97 10.71 30.71 -16.34
N LEU A 98 9.62 31.37 -15.90
CA LEU A 98 8.72 30.84 -14.87
C LEU A 98 7.90 29.64 -15.35
N VAL A 99 7.48 29.59 -16.62
CA VAL A 99 6.81 28.41 -17.19
C VAL A 99 7.81 27.26 -17.36
N ILE A 100 9.01 27.53 -17.84
CA ILE A 100 10.13 26.57 -17.88
C ILE A 100 10.40 26.05 -16.46
N GLU A 101 10.50 26.94 -15.47
CA GLU A 101 10.72 26.57 -14.08
C GLU A 101 9.54 25.76 -13.52
N ILE A 102 8.28 26.12 -13.75
CA ILE A 102 7.13 25.30 -13.33
C ILE A 102 7.11 23.91 -13.99
N TYR A 103 7.70 23.74 -15.16
CA TYR A 103 7.82 22.45 -15.87
C TYR A 103 9.14 21.68 -15.61
N LEU A 104 10.18 22.32 -15.04
CA LEU A 104 11.53 21.76 -14.83
C LEU A 104 12.02 21.83 -13.38
N GLN A 105 11.33 22.55 -12.50
CA GLN A 105 11.32 22.25 -11.07
C GLN A 105 10.94 20.77 -10.95
N PRO A 106 11.70 19.97 -10.18
CA PRO A 106 11.34 18.58 -9.99
C PRO A 106 10.06 18.51 -9.16
N LEU A 107 8.93 18.25 -9.83
CA LEU A 107 7.87 17.46 -9.20
C LEU A 107 8.58 16.26 -8.56
N ALA A 108 8.33 16.06 -7.27
CA ALA A 108 9.25 15.37 -6.37
C ALA A 108 9.84 14.11 -7.01
N PHE A 109 11.17 13.94 -6.94
CA PHE A 109 11.85 12.75 -7.44
C PHE A 109 11.56 11.53 -6.54
N ILE A 110 10.29 11.10 -6.48
CA ILE A 110 9.89 9.89 -5.79
C ILE A 110 10.37 8.71 -6.63
N LYS A 111 11.56 8.22 -6.27
CA LYS A 111 12.22 7.05 -6.84
C LYS A 111 12.64 6.15 -5.68
N GLY A 112 11.65 5.62 -4.98
CA GLY A 112 11.82 4.60 -3.95
C GLY A 112 11.57 3.22 -4.56
N VAL A 113 12.52 2.30 -4.42
CA VAL A 113 12.33 0.87 -4.72
C VAL A 113 12.85 0.11 -3.52
N VAL A 114 11.97 -0.62 -2.84
CA VAL A 114 12.30 -1.41 -1.64
C VAL A 114 11.65 -2.78 -1.75
N SER A 115 12.42 -3.83 -1.44
CA SER A 115 11.92 -5.18 -1.27
C SER A 115 12.81 -5.94 -0.28
N ASP A 116 12.32 -7.06 0.25
CA ASP A 116 13.03 -7.89 1.25
C ASP A 116 14.35 -8.52 0.74
N HIS A 117 14.71 -8.37 -0.53
CA HIS A 117 15.93 -8.93 -1.11
C HIS A 117 16.59 -8.00 -2.14
N GLU A 118 17.88 -7.71 -1.96
CA GLU A 118 18.69 -6.80 -2.80
C GLU A 118 18.54 -7.06 -4.32
N ARG A 119 18.65 -8.31 -4.76
CA ARG A 119 18.49 -8.71 -6.17
C ARG A 119 17.11 -8.37 -6.75
N CYS A 120 16.06 -8.41 -5.94
CA CYS A 120 14.70 -8.09 -6.39
C CYS A 120 14.47 -6.58 -6.43
N THR A 121 15.02 -5.83 -5.48
CA THR A 121 15.12 -4.36 -5.55
C THR A 121 15.85 -3.92 -6.83
N ALA A 122 17.02 -4.49 -7.11
CA ALA A 122 17.81 -4.18 -8.31
C ALA A 122 17.10 -4.59 -9.62
N LEU A 123 16.29 -5.65 -9.60
CA LEU A 123 15.45 -6.07 -10.74
C LEU A 123 14.31 -5.08 -10.99
N SER A 124 13.58 -4.68 -9.95
CA SER A 124 12.52 -3.68 -10.02
C SER A 124 13.05 -2.32 -10.49
N GLU A 125 14.20 -1.86 -9.96
CA GLU A 125 14.87 -0.68 -10.48
C GLU A 125 15.25 -0.82 -11.97
N LYS A 126 15.70 -2.00 -12.41
CA LYS A 126 16.03 -2.24 -13.82
C LYS A 126 14.79 -2.11 -14.70
N VAL A 127 13.64 -2.62 -14.26
CA VAL A 127 12.36 -2.43 -14.98
C VAL A 127 12.00 -0.95 -15.09
N LEU A 128 12.15 -0.15 -14.03
CA LEU A 128 11.96 1.32 -14.10
C LEU A 128 12.95 2.01 -15.04
N ARG A 129 14.24 1.61 -15.03
CA ARG A 129 15.27 2.13 -15.96
C ARG A 129 14.94 1.80 -17.43
N ASP A 130 14.40 0.60 -17.66
CA ASP A 130 14.00 0.10 -18.98
C ASP A 130 12.59 0.60 -19.40
N ARG A 131 12.03 1.61 -18.70
CA ARG A 131 10.74 2.29 -18.96
C ARG A 131 9.47 1.49 -18.68
N GLY A 132 9.56 0.45 -17.84
CA GLY A 132 8.40 -0.13 -17.19
C GLY A 132 7.78 0.79 -16.15
N SER A 133 6.49 0.59 -15.86
CA SER A 133 5.77 1.32 -14.83
C SER A 133 6.17 0.87 -13.42
N SER A 134 5.76 1.62 -12.39
CA SER A 134 5.90 1.20 -11.00
C SER A 134 5.18 -0.14 -10.73
N VAL A 135 4.14 -0.45 -11.50
CA VAL A 135 3.42 -1.72 -11.41
C VAL A 135 4.18 -2.84 -12.13
N ASP A 136 4.74 -2.61 -13.31
CA ASP A 136 5.64 -3.59 -13.97
C ASP A 136 6.82 -3.95 -13.05
N ALA A 137 7.43 -2.93 -12.44
CA ALA A 137 8.55 -3.10 -11.52
C ALA A 137 8.13 -3.85 -10.23
N ALA A 138 6.93 -3.59 -9.71
CA ALA A 138 6.42 -4.27 -8.51
C ALA A 138 6.08 -5.75 -8.80
N ILE A 139 5.57 -6.05 -9.99
CA ILE A 139 5.34 -7.42 -10.47
C ILE A 139 6.67 -8.18 -10.59
N ALA A 140 7.68 -7.60 -11.25
CA ALA A 140 8.99 -8.23 -11.37
C ALA A 140 9.65 -8.48 -10.00
N GLY A 141 9.53 -7.52 -9.07
CA GLY A 141 10.00 -7.65 -7.69
C GLY A 141 9.28 -8.77 -6.92
N ALA A 142 7.95 -8.82 -7.00
CA ALA A 142 7.15 -9.80 -6.27
C ALA A 142 7.37 -11.24 -6.80
N LEU A 143 7.50 -11.41 -8.11
CA LEU A 143 7.88 -12.68 -8.72
C LEU A 143 9.31 -13.09 -8.34
N CYS A 144 10.25 -12.14 -8.31
CA CYS A 144 11.62 -12.38 -7.85
C CYS A 144 11.67 -12.82 -6.37
N LEU A 145 10.91 -12.18 -5.48
CA LEU A 145 10.82 -12.62 -4.07
C LEU A 145 10.26 -14.04 -3.96
N GLY A 146 9.25 -14.38 -4.76
CA GLY A 146 8.72 -15.75 -4.85
C GLY A 146 9.70 -16.80 -5.39
N ILE A 147 10.86 -16.38 -5.90
CA ILE A 147 11.96 -17.25 -6.36
C ILE A 147 13.08 -17.29 -5.31
N VAL A 148 13.52 -16.14 -4.78
CA VAL A 148 14.70 -16.08 -3.88
C VAL A 148 14.38 -16.24 -2.39
N HIS A 149 13.12 -15.99 -2.01
CA HIS A 149 12.55 -16.21 -0.67
C HIS A 149 11.31 -17.14 -0.74
N PRO A 150 11.46 -18.38 -1.25
CA PRO A 150 10.36 -19.34 -1.37
C PRO A 150 9.80 -19.77 -0.02
N HIS A 151 10.49 -19.49 1.09
CA HIS A 151 9.96 -19.68 2.43
C HIS A 151 8.87 -18.66 2.80
N MET A 152 8.75 -17.53 2.09
CA MET A 152 7.77 -16.49 2.37
C MET A 152 6.62 -16.44 1.34
N SER A 153 6.95 -16.43 0.05
CA SER A 153 6.02 -16.16 -1.05
C SER A 153 6.34 -17.03 -2.27
N GLY A 154 5.46 -17.06 -3.28
CA GLY A 154 5.62 -17.88 -4.48
C GLY A 154 4.41 -17.84 -5.40
N VAL A 155 4.53 -18.37 -6.62
CA VAL A 155 3.41 -18.41 -7.60
C VAL A 155 2.27 -19.34 -7.18
N GLY A 156 2.54 -20.32 -6.31
CA GLY A 156 1.52 -21.11 -5.61
C GLY A 156 0.83 -20.38 -4.45
N GLY A 157 1.17 -19.11 -4.21
CA GLY A 157 0.62 -18.26 -3.15
C GLY A 157 -0.44 -17.25 -3.61
N GLY A 158 -0.59 -16.18 -2.83
CA GLY A 158 -1.46 -15.05 -3.14
C GLY A 158 -1.07 -13.81 -2.32
N GLY A 159 -1.89 -12.77 -2.37
CA GLY A 159 -1.59 -11.54 -1.66
C GLY A 159 -2.49 -10.36 -1.97
N VAL A 160 -2.04 -9.17 -1.60
CA VAL A 160 -2.76 -7.91 -1.81
C VAL A 160 -1.78 -6.86 -2.34
N MET A 161 -2.24 -6.04 -3.29
CA MET A 161 -1.51 -4.90 -3.82
C MET A 161 -2.35 -3.62 -3.69
N LEU A 162 -1.82 -2.58 -3.08
CA LEU A 162 -2.32 -1.21 -3.18
C LEU A 162 -1.62 -0.49 -4.33
N ILE A 163 -2.36 0.28 -5.12
CA ILE A 163 -1.84 1.17 -6.16
C ILE A 163 -2.50 2.54 -5.96
N HIS A 164 -1.75 3.56 -5.56
CA HIS A 164 -2.18 4.96 -5.57
C HIS A 164 -1.68 5.66 -6.83
N ASP A 165 -2.57 6.38 -7.50
CA ASP A 165 -2.29 7.25 -8.64
C ASP A 165 -2.41 8.71 -8.21
N SER A 166 -1.26 9.38 -8.05
CA SER A 166 -1.18 10.76 -7.54
C SER A 166 -1.69 11.79 -8.55
N ARG A 167 -1.73 11.45 -9.86
CA ARG A 167 -2.31 12.31 -10.91
C ARG A 167 -3.82 12.32 -10.81
N ARG A 168 -4.45 11.15 -10.67
CA ARG A 168 -5.91 10.97 -10.55
C ARG A 168 -6.41 11.21 -9.12
N ASN A 169 -5.53 11.17 -8.12
CA ASN A 169 -5.86 11.06 -6.69
C ASN A 169 -6.83 9.89 -6.43
N GLN A 170 -6.46 8.70 -6.91
CA GLN A 170 -7.27 7.49 -6.80
C GLN A 170 -6.41 6.31 -6.38
N THR A 171 -6.92 5.51 -5.45
CA THR A 171 -6.25 4.30 -4.98
C THR A 171 -7.08 3.07 -5.31
N LYS A 172 -6.41 2.00 -5.75
CA LYS A 172 -7.01 0.69 -5.99
C LYS A 172 -6.35 -0.37 -5.13
N VAL A 173 -7.18 -1.25 -4.60
CA VAL A 173 -6.78 -2.49 -3.96
C VAL A 173 -7.00 -3.61 -4.97
N ILE A 174 -5.98 -4.42 -5.19
CA ILE A 174 -6.07 -5.65 -5.97
C ILE A 174 -5.87 -6.79 -4.97
N ASN A 175 -6.97 -7.42 -4.56
CA ASN A 175 -6.97 -8.57 -3.67
C ASN A 175 -6.87 -9.84 -4.53
N PHE A 176 -5.70 -10.46 -4.47
CA PHE A 176 -5.36 -11.72 -5.13
C PHE A 176 -4.99 -12.80 -4.11
N GLN A 177 -5.61 -12.75 -2.94
CA GLN A 177 -5.59 -13.84 -1.99
C GLN A 177 -6.37 -15.02 -2.57
N GLY A 178 -5.83 -16.23 -2.36
CA GLY A 178 -6.50 -17.46 -2.78
C GLY A 178 -7.75 -17.78 -1.97
N SER A 179 -8.67 -18.51 -2.59
CA SER A 179 -9.92 -18.98 -1.98
C SER A 179 -9.84 -20.44 -1.54
N ALA A 180 -10.77 -20.87 -0.69
CA ALA A 180 -11.02 -22.28 -0.41
C ALA A 180 -11.54 -23.03 -1.65
N PRO A 181 -11.19 -24.32 -1.84
CA PRO A 181 -11.87 -25.20 -2.80
C PRO A 181 -13.38 -25.29 -2.50
N LYS A 182 -14.21 -25.46 -3.53
CA LYS A 182 -15.68 -25.61 -3.38
C LYS A 182 -16.10 -26.89 -2.66
N THR A 183 -15.18 -27.84 -2.54
CA THR A 183 -15.33 -29.15 -1.89
C THR A 183 -14.83 -29.18 -0.45
N LEU A 184 -14.16 -28.11 0.01
CA LEU A 184 -13.60 -28.04 1.35
C LEU A 184 -14.66 -27.58 2.36
N THR A 185 -15.03 -28.48 3.28
CA THR A 185 -15.91 -28.19 4.42
C THR A 185 -15.22 -28.56 5.73
N GLU A 186 -15.72 -28.03 6.84
CA GLU A 186 -15.19 -28.39 8.17
C GLU A 186 -15.27 -29.89 8.44
N ASP A 187 -16.32 -30.59 7.96
CA ASP A 187 -16.43 -32.05 8.06
C ASP A 187 -15.29 -32.79 7.35
N VAL A 188 -14.80 -32.30 6.20
CA VAL A 188 -13.66 -32.92 5.49
C VAL A 188 -12.39 -32.84 6.32
N VAL A 189 -12.19 -31.73 7.05
CA VAL A 189 -11.02 -31.54 7.92
C VAL A 189 -11.17 -32.28 9.26
N GLN A 190 -12.37 -32.29 9.86
CA GLN A 190 -12.64 -32.97 11.14
C GLN A 190 -12.68 -34.51 11.03
N ASN A 191 -13.07 -35.06 9.88
CA ASN A 191 -13.09 -36.51 9.65
C ASN A 191 -11.78 -37.06 9.04
N ALA A 192 -10.77 -36.21 8.83
CA ALA A 192 -9.44 -36.68 8.46
C ALA A 192 -8.77 -37.35 9.66
N SER A 193 -8.39 -38.63 9.51
CA SER A 193 -7.69 -39.41 10.54
C SER A 193 -6.35 -38.80 10.96
N ASP A 194 -5.71 -38.11 10.03
CA ASP A 194 -4.38 -37.53 10.12
C ASP A 194 -4.42 -36.16 9.43
N ILE A 195 -3.61 -35.20 9.90
CA ILE A 195 -3.52 -33.88 9.29
C ILE A 195 -2.80 -33.99 7.94
N ARG A 196 -3.53 -33.80 6.83
CA ARG A 196 -3.00 -33.92 5.46
C ARG A 196 -2.65 -32.54 4.89
N ALA A 197 -1.40 -32.35 4.46
CA ALA A 197 -0.92 -31.06 3.97
C ALA A 197 -1.74 -30.51 2.77
N GLY A 198 -2.28 -31.39 1.92
CA GLY A 198 -3.11 -30.98 0.79
C GLY A 198 -4.43 -30.30 1.18
N LEU A 199 -4.97 -30.57 2.38
CA LEU A 199 -6.17 -29.89 2.89
C LEU A 199 -5.93 -28.42 3.22
N PHE A 200 -4.66 -28.00 3.33
CA PHE A 200 -4.31 -26.60 3.62
C PHE A 200 -4.13 -25.74 2.37
N VAL A 201 -4.12 -26.34 1.16
CA VAL A 201 -3.89 -25.62 -0.09
C VAL A 201 -5.19 -24.98 -0.59
N GLY A 202 -5.23 -23.65 -0.59
CA GLY A 202 -6.24 -22.88 -1.31
C GLY A 202 -5.80 -22.54 -2.75
N VAL A 203 -6.70 -21.98 -3.54
CA VAL A 203 -6.46 -21.70 -4.97
C VAL A 203 -5.36 -20.63 -5.17
N PRO A 204 -4.28 -20.88 -5.92
CA PRO A 204 -3.20 -19.89 -6.09
C PRO A 204 -3.62 -18.63 -6.86
N GLY A 205 -3.56 -17.46 -6.20
CA GLY A 205 -4.00 -16.17 -6.76
C GLY A 205 -2.90 -15.30 -7.37
N MET A 206 -1.62 -15.56 -7.03
CA MET A 206 -0.46 -14.71 -7.34
C MET A 206 -0.41 -14.20 -8.79
N LEU A 207 -0.42 -15.11 -9.78
CA LEU A 207 -0.25 -14.73 -11.19
C LEU A 207 -1.48 -13.98 -11.75
N MET A 208 -2.70 -14.39 -11.38
CA MET A 208 -3.91 -13.67 -11.79
C MET A 208 -3.91 -12.23 -11.24
N GLY A 209 -3.49 -12.05 -9.99
CA GLY A 209 -3.41 -10.74 -9.33
C GLY A 209 -2.45 -9.78 -10.01
N LEU A 210 -1.21 -10.24 -10.20
CA LEU A 210 -0.15 -9.46 -10.84
C LEU A 210 -0.50 -9.14 -12.31
N HIS A 211 -1.14 -10.06 -13.04
CA HIS A 211 -1.63 -9.80 -14.39
C HIS A 211 -2.82 -8.83 -14.42
N GLN A 212 -3.73 -8.87 -13.43
CA GLN A 212 -4.82 -7.90 -13.34
C GLN A 212 -4.28 -6.49 -13.03
N ALA A 213 -3.22 -6.36 -12.23
CA ALA A 213 -2.49 -5.11 -12.03
C ALA A 213 -1.82 -4.62 -13.34
N HIS A 214 -1.11 -5.52 -14.03
CA HIS A 214 -0.49 -5.26 -15.33
C HIS A 214 -1.48 -4.70 -16.36
N ARG A 215 -2.65 -5.33 -16.49
CA ARG A 215 -3.72 -4.89 -17.40
C ARG A 215 -4.32 -3.52 -17.07
N MET A 216 -4.10 -2.99 -15.86
CA MET A 216 -4.60 -1.69 -15.43
C MET A 216 -3.54 -0.58 -15.48
N TYR A 217 -2.26 -0.91 -15.27
CA TYR A 217 -1.18 0.06 -15.02
C TYR A 217 0.19 -0.32 -15.61
N GLY A 218 0.34 -1.44 -16.30
CA GLY A 218 1.59 -1.85 -16.95
C GLY A 218 1.90 -1.05 -18.22
N SER A 219 3.18 -0.94 -18.58
CA SER A 219 3.65 -0.31 -19.83
C SER A 219 4.52 -1.23 -20.70
N LEU A 220 5.24 -2.19 -20.11
CA LEU A 220 5.92 -3.27 -20.83
C LEU A 220 4.95 -4.38 -21.22
N SER A 221 5.35 -5.30 -22.09
CA SER A 221 4.61 -6.55 -22.29
C SER A 221 4.70 -7.43 -21.05
N TRP A 222 3.62 -8.16 -20.75
CA TRP A 222 3.59 -9.13 -19.64
C TRP A 222 4.76 -10.12 -19.73
N ASP A 223 5.03 -10.62 -20.94
CA ASP A 223 6.08 -11.61 -21.19
C ASP A 223 7.50 -11.07 -20.91
N ASP A 224 7.76 -9.78 -21.09
CA ASP A 224 9.05 -9.15 -20.75
C ASP A 224 9.19 -9.03 -19.22
N VAL A 225 8.16 -8.50 -18.54
CA VAL A 225 8.12 -8.38 -17.07
C VAL A 225 8.31 -9.73 -16.39
N VAL A 226 7.62 -10.77 -16.86
CA VAL A 226 7.71 -12.12 -16.30
C VAL A 226 9.00 -12.83 -16.68
N SER A 227 9.50 -12.69 -17.92
CA SER A 227 10.77 -13.32 -18.32
C SER A 227 11.94 -12.83 -17.46
N ARG A 228 11.97 -11.54 -17.11
CA ARG A 228 13.00 -10.95 -16.23
C ARG A 228 13.04 -11.58 -14.84
N ALA A 229 11.89 -11.95 -14.28
CA ALA A 229 11.83 -12.71 -13.03
C ALA A 229 12.18 -14.18 -13.25
N ALA A 230 11.66 -14.81 -14.32
CA ALA A 230 11.95 -16.19 -14.66
C ALA A 230 13.45 -16.44 -14.94
N ASP A 231 14.18 -15.45 -15.45
CA ASP A 231 15.63 -15.54 -15.64
C ASP A 231 16.37 -15.68 -14.30
N VAL A 232 15.85 -15.09 -13.19
CA VAL A 232 16.39 -15.30 -11.83
C VAL A 232 16.29 -16.77 -11.41
N ALA A 233 15.18 -17.44 -11.73
CA ALA A 233 14.97 -18.85 -11.40
C ALA A 233 15.81 -19.80 -12.29
N ARG A 234 15.92 -19.52 -13.59
CA ARG A 234 16.74 -20.29 -14.54
C ARG A 234 18.24 -20.15 -14.24
N ASP A 235 18.71 -18.92 -14.07
CA ASP A 235 20.11 -18.62 -13.86
C ASP A 235 20.55 -19.09 -12.47
N GLY A 236 19.71 -18.92 -11.46
CA GLY A 236 19.96 -19.33 -10.08
C GLY A 236 20.50 -18.20 -9.20
N PHE A 237 20.48 -18.43 -7.88
CA PHE A 237 20.78 -17.44 -6.85
C PHE A 237 21.48 -18.05 -5.63
N ASN A 238 22.16 -17.20 -4.86
CA ASN A 238 22.75 -17.57 -3.58
C ASN A 238 21.66 -17.58 -2.51
N VAL A 239 21.57 -18.67 -1.73
CA VAL A 239 20.68 -18.81 -0.59
C VAL A 239 21.00 -17.74 0.46
N SER A 240 20.04 -16.85 0.72
CA SER A 240 20.16 -15.78 1.72
C SER A 240 20.11 -16.32 3.17
N GLN A 241 20.56 -15.51 4.14
CA GLN A 241 20.52 -15.89 5.56
C GLN A 241 19.10 -16.22 6.04
N SER A 242 18.09 -15.45 5.58
CA SER A 242 16.68 -15.69 5.94
C SER A 242 16.20 -17.06 5.43
N LEU A 243 16.52 -17.41 4.18
CA LEU A 243 16.18 -18.72 3.61
C LEU A 243 16.95 -19.85 4.31
N ALA A 244 18.25 -19.71 4.54
CA ALA A 244 19.04 -20.71 5.25
C ALA A 244 18.50 -20.98 6.68
N THR A 245 18.15 -19.94 7.43
CA THR A 245 17.52 -20.05 8.76
C THR A 245 16.11 -20.64 8.70
N ALA A 246 15.39 -20.50 7.58
CA ALA A 246 14.10 -21.15 7.39
C ALA A 246 14.25 -22.65 7.07
N ILE A 247 15.23 -23.04 6.25
CA ILE A 247 15.52 -24.45 5.93
C ILE A 247 16.09 -25.17 7.16
N SER A 248 17.00 -24.55 7.93
CA SER A 248 17.63 -25.20 9.09
C SER A 248 16.65 -25.58 10.20
N LYS A 249 15.51 -24.87 10.30
CA LYS A 249 14.40 -25.23 11.21
C LYS A 249 13.69 -26.53 10.81
N LEU A 250 13.93 -27.05 9.61
CA LEU A 250 13.32 -28.27 9.07
C LEU A 250 14.25 -29.49 9.08
N GLU A 251 15.53 -29.35 9.47
CA GLU A 251 16.50 -30.47 9.45
C GLU A 251 16.09 -31.66 10.33
N THR A 252 15.33 -31.41 11.39
CA THR A 252 14.79 -32.44 12.32
C THR A 252 13.43 -33.00 11.89
N GLU A 253 12.77 -32.40 10.90
CA GLU A 253 11.46 -32.83 10.42
C GLU A 253 11.58 -33.95 9.36
N LYS A 254 10.66 -34.91 9.41
CA LYS A 254 10.54 -35.95 8.36
C LYS A 254 9.87 -35.38 7.12
N ILE A 255 10.62 -34.62 6.34
CA ILE A 255 10.19 -34.12 5.03
C ILE A 255 10.80 -34.99 3.92
N GLU A 256 9.95 -35.39 2.97
CA GLU A 256 10.24 -36.30 1.86
C GLU A 256 9.82 -35.67 0.52
N GLY A 257 10.15 -36.32 -0.60
CA GLY A 257 9.80 -35.86 -1.95
C GLY A 257 10.49 -34.57 -2.39
N ARG A 258 9.95 -33.94 -3.45
CA ARG A 258 10.58 -32.83 -4.20
C ARG A 258 11.03 -31.66 -3.31
N PHE A 259 10.33 -31.36 -2.22
CA PHE A 259 10.75 -30.35 -1.26
C PHE A 259 12.12 -30.66 -0.63
N ARG A 260 12.31 -31.92 -0.22
CA ARG A 260 13.58 -32.41 0.35
C ARG A 260 14.68 -32.33 -0.70
N ASP A 261 14.39 -32.78 -1.92
CA ASP A 261 15.38 -32.82 -3.00
C ASP A 261 15.89 -31.41 -3.39
N ILE A 262 15.03 -30.38 -3.28
CA ILE A 262 15.37 -28.98 -3.58
C ILE A 262 16.11 -28.30 -2.41
N PHE A 263 15.63 -28.45 -1.17
CA PHE A 263 16.12 -27.65 -0.02
C PHE A 263 17.04 -28.40 0.95
N ILE A 264 17.03 -29.74 0.93
CA ILE A 264 17.83 -30.62 1.79
C ILE A 264 18.51 -31.74 0.95
N PRO A 265 19.20 -31.40 -0.17
CA PRO A 265 19.82 -32.39 -1.06
C PRO A 265 20.85 -33.24 -0.33
N ASP A 266 20.92 -34.53 -0.68
CA ASP A 266 21.76 -35.55 -0.01
C ASP A 266 21.59 -35.61 1.53
N GLY A 267 20.48 -35.08 2.07
CA GLY A 267 20.22 -34.99 3.50
C GLY A 267 20.94 -33.84 4.21
N GLN A 268 21.48 -32.84 3.49
CA GLN A 268 22.08 -31.64 4.05
C GLN A 268 21.27 -30.40 3.65
N ALA A 269 20.84 -29.59 4.62
CA ALA A 269 20.14 -28.33 4.32
C ALA A 269 21.04 -27.36 3.53
N LEU A 270 20.44 -26.65 2.57
CA LEU A 270 21.12 -25.53 1.91
C LEU A 270 21.44 -24.42 2.93
N ARG A 271 22.71 -24.03 2.97
CA ARG A 271 23.27 -23.03 3.91
C ARG A 271 23.39 -21.67 3.25
N LEU A 272 23.67 -20.62 4.04
CA LEU A 272 24.02 -19.29 3.54
C LEU A 272 25.09 -19.40 2.43
N GLY A 273 24.81 -18.80 1.27
CA GLY A 273 25.73 -18.81 0.12
C GLY A 273 25.74 -20.10 -0.71
N SER A 274 24.94 -21.12 -0.35
CA SER A 274 24.69 -22.25 -1.26
C SER A 274 23.98 -21.76 -2.52
N TYR A 275 24.23 -22.38 -3.67
CA TYR A 275 23.66 -21.94 -4.94
C TYR A 275 22.47 -22.80 -5.36
N LEU A 276 21.33 -22.17 -5.63
CA LEU A 276 20.08 -22.83 -6.00
C LEU A 276 19.61 -22.36 -7.38
N LYS A 277 19.11 -23.30 -8.20
CA LYS A 277 18.44 -23.08 -9.49
C LYS A 277 17.05 -23.70 -9.45
N MET A 278 16.09 -23.10 -10.13
CA MET A 278 14.73 -23.64 -10.32
C MET A 278 14.32 -23.41 -11.79
N PRO A 279 14.91 -24.14 -12.76
CA PRO A 279 14.65 -23.91 -14.18
C PRO A 279 13.19 -24.22 -14.56
N ASP A 280 12.57 -25.23 -13.96
CA ASP A 280 11.21 -25.64 -14.28
C ASP A 280 10.19 -24.57 -13.84
N LEU A 281 10.41 -23.95 -12.67
CA LEU A 281 9.66 -22.78 -12.20
C LEU A 281 9.84 -21.57 -13.14
N ALA A 282 10.99 -21.43 -13.79
CA ALA A 282 11.20 -20.39 -14.80
C ALA A 282 10.34 -20.62 -16.04
N ASP A 283 10.10 -21.87 -16.42
CA ASP A 283 9.29 -22.20 -17.58
C ASP A 283 7.79 -22.25 -17.25
N VAL A 284 7.40 -22.55 -15.99
CA VAL A 284 6.06 -22.23 -15.45
C VAL A 284 5.71 -20.75 -15.63
N LEU A 285 6.65 -19.86 -15.29
CA LEU A 285 6.46 -18.42 -15.44
C LEU A 285 6.28 -18.04 -16.92
N ARG A 286 7.10 -18.57 -17.83
CA ARG A 286 7.01 -18.29 -19.28
C ARG A 286 5.83 -18.98 -19.97
N ALA A 287 5.26 -20.04 -19.39
CA ALA A 287 4.07 -20.71 -19.94
C ALA A 287 2.80 -19.84 -19.84
N GLY A 288 2.79 -18.82 -18.97
CA GLY A 288 1.72 -17.83 -18.88
C GLY A 288 0.41 -18.32 -18.27
N LEU A 289 -0.51 -17.38 -18.01
CA LEU A 289 -1.72 -17.63 -17.21
C LEU A 289 -2.66 -18.67 -17.82
N THR A 290 -2.72 -18.80 -19.14
CA THR A 290 -3.57 -19.82 -19.77
C THR A 290 -3.10 -21.23 -19.42
N ASN A 291 -1.78 -21.49 -19.40
CA ASN A 291 -1.27 -22.79 -18.98
C ASN A 291 -1.44 -22.98 -17.46
N PHE A 292 -1.18 -21.94 -16.66
CA PHE A 292 -1.32 -21.98 -15.20
C PHE A 292 -2.75 -22.26 -14.71
N TYR A 293 -3.75 -21.57 -15.25
CA TYR A 293 -5.14 -21.63 -14.76
C TYR A 293 -6.07 -22.52 -15.59
N HIS A 294 -5.72 -22.86 -16.84
CA HIS A 294 -6.59 -23.60 -17.76
C HIS A 294 -5.90 -24.80 -18.46
N GLY A 295 -4.56 -24.91 -18.36
CA GLY A 295 -3.75 -25.92 -19.06
C GLY A 295 -3.06 -26.90 -18.12
N ALA A 296 -1.93 -27.45 -18.56
CA ALA A 296 -1.24 -28.57 -17.89
C ALA A 296 -0.90 -28.29 -16.41
N ILE A 297 -0.41 -27.08 -16.09
CA ILE A 297 -0.03 -26.70 -14.73
C ILE A 297 -1.24 -26.73 -13.77
N SER A 298 -2.44 -26.37 -14.24
CA SER A 298 -3.66 -26.48 -13.41
C SER A 298 -3.98 -27.93 -13.02
N GLN A 299 -3.68 -28.88 -13.91
CA GLN A 299 -3.84 -30.32 -13.67
C GLN A 299 -2.72 -30.88 -12.78
N GLU A 300 -1.49 -30.40 -12.97
CA GLU A 300 -0.33 -30.75 -12.14
C GLU A 300 -0.55 -30.36 -10.67
N ILE A 301 -1.04 -29.13 -10.42
CA ILE A 301 -1.41 -28.65 -9.08
C ILE A 301 -2.54 -29.50 -8.47
N GLU A 302 -3.58 -29.82 -9.26
CA GLU A 302 -4.69 -30.67 -8.82
C GLU A 302 -4.20 -32.07 -8.40
N GLN A 303 -3.36 -32.71 -9.24
CA GLN A 303 -2.83 -34.05 -9.00
C GLN A 303 -1.94 -34.10 -7.76
N GLU A 304 -1.02 -33.14 -7.59
CA GLU A 304 -0.12 -33.09 -6.44
C GLU A 304 -0.89 -32.80 -5.13
N VAL A 305 -1.88 -31.89 -5.14
CA VAL A 305 -2.70 -31.63 -3.94
C VAL A 305 -3.53 -32.85 -3.56
N GLN A 306 -4.12 -33.56 -4.53
CA GLN A 306 -4.92 -34.77 -4.24
C GLN A 306 -4.05 -35.95 -3.81
N ALA A 307 -2.83 -36.11 -4.35
CA ALA A 307 -1.86 -37.08 -3.86
C ALA A 307 -1.47 -36.83 -2.39
N ASN A 308 -1.34 -35.56 -2.01
CA ASN A 308 -1.13 -35.12 -0.62
C ASN A 308 -2.45 -35.00 0.19
N GLY A 309 -3.52 -35.65 -0.27
CA GLY A 309 -4.78 -35.83 0.46
C GLY A 309 -5.69 -34.61 0.56
N GLY A 310 -5.46 -33.58 -0.27
CA GLY A 310 -6.30 -32.40 -0.39
C GLY A 310 -7.50 -32.56 -1.33
N VAL A 311 -8.29 -31.50 -1.47
CA VAL A 311 -9.56 -31.49 -2.22
C VAL A 311 -9.66 -30.42 -3.30
N LEU A 312 -8.58 -29.68 -3.56
CA LEU A 312 -8.49 -28.69 -4.66
C LEU A 312 -8.73 -29.37 -6.01
N THR A 313 -9.57 -28.76 -6.85
CA THR A 313 -9.86 -29.24 -8.21
C THR A 313 -9.41 -28.25 -9.28
N ARG A 314 -9.25 -28.73 -10.51
CA ARG A 314 -9.01 -27.88 -11.69
C ARG A 314 -10.11 -26.85 -11.91
N GLU A 315 -11.34 -27.17 -11.52
CA GLU A 315 -12.49 -26.28 -11.68
C GLU A 315 -12.54 -25.19 -10.59
N ASP A 316 -11.90 -25.39 -9.43
CA ASP A 316 -11.63 -24.30 -8.48
C ASP A 316 -10.57 -23.35 -9.04
N ILE A 317 -9.45 -23.90 -9.53
CA ILE A 317 -8.35 -23.13 -10.14
C ILE A 317 -8.85 -22.30 -11.34
N ARG A 318 -9.62 -22.93 -12.24
CA ARG A 318 -10.15 -22.30 -13.45
C ARG A 318 -11.16 -21.19 -13.18
N ASN A 319 -11.98 -21.31 -12.12
CA ASN A 319 -12.98 -20.30 -11.76
C ASN A 319 -12.43 -19.19 -10.84
N TYR A 320 -11.15 -19.19 -10.51
CA TYR A 320 -10.55 -18.17 -9.65
C TYR A 320 -10.63 -16.77 -10.27
N SER A 321 -11.00 -15.78 -9.46
CA SER A 321 -11.04 -14.38 -9.84
C SER A 321 -10.49 -13.45 -8.76
N VAL A 322 -9.78 -12.42 -9.22
CA VAL A 322 -9.17 -11.35 -8.43
C VAL A 322 -10.19 -10.25 -8.19
N GLU A 323 -10.21 -9.71 -6.97
CA GLU A 323 -11.08 -8.59 -6.62
C GLU A 323 -10.33 -7.26 -6.75
N VAL A 324 -10.98 -6.29 -7.40
CA VAL A 324 -10.49 -4.91 -7.52
C VAL A 324 -11.42 -4.01 -6.72
N GLN A 325 -10.92 -3.52 -5.59
CA GLN A 325 -11.66 -2.82 -4.55
C GLN A 325 -11.13 -1.39 -4.36
N GLN A 326 -11.90 -0.56 -3.65
CA GLN A 326 -11.43 0.70 -3.09
C GLN A 326 -10.74 0.40 -1.74
N PRO A 327 -9.77 1.21 -1.28
CA PRO A 327 -9.25 1.07 0.08
C PRO A 327 -10.30 1.47 1.11
N LEU A 328 -10.06 1.05 2.36
CA LEU A 328 -10.60 1.74 3.53
C LEU A 328 -9.68 2.92 3.87
N GLU A 329 -10.27 4.03 4.31
CA GLU A 329 -9.56 5.28 4.56
C GLU A 329 -9.78 5.74 6.00
N GLY A 330 -8.69 6.07 6.69
CA GLY A 330 -8.71 6.64 8.04
C GLY A 330 -7.77 7.83 8.14
N GLN A 331 -8.24 8.97 8.63
CA GLN A 331 -7.40 10.15 8.81
C GLN A 331 -6.65 10.08 10.14
N TYR A 332 -5.32 10.25 10.13
CA TYR A 332 -4.49 10.42 11.32
C TYR A 332 -3.58 11.64 11.12
N ASN A 333 -3.72 12.66 11.99
CA ASN A 333 -3.14 13.99 11.80
C ASN A 333 -3.42 14.53 10.37
N GLU A 334 -2.39 15.01 9.70
CA GLU A 334 -2.42 15.62 8.35
C GLU A 334 -2.53 14.61 7.19
N HIS A 335 -2.73 13.31 7.47
CA HIS A 335 -2.65 12.25 6.46
C HIS A 335 -3.91 11.37 6.42
N ILE A 336 -4.33 10.98 5.22
CA ILE A 336 -5.28 9.91 4.96
C ILE A 336 -4.48 8.62 4.80
N ILE A 337 -4.74 7.64 5.66
CA ILE A 337 -4.15 6.31 5.65
C ILE A 337 -5.10 5.37 4.91
N GLN A 338 -4.59 4.76 3.83
CA GLN A 338 -5.33 3.88 2.94
C GLN A 338 -4.83 2.44 3.11
N VAL A 339 -5.77 1.53 3.39
CA VAL A 339 -5.51 0.10 3.64
C VAL A 339 -6.53 -0.79 2.90
N PRO A 340 -6.28 -2.09 2.70
CA PRO A 340 -7.25 -2.97 2.07
C PRO A 340 -8.48 -3.22 2.96
N PRO A 341 -9.68 -3.42 2.38
CA PRO A 341 -10.86 -3.89 3.11
C PRO A 341 -10.74 -5.38 3.50
N PRO A 342 -11.66 -5.88 4.35
CA PRO A 342 -11.80 -7.31 4.60
C PRO A 342 -11.96 -8.12 3.30
N PRO A 343 -11.36 -9.31 3.18
CA PRO A 343 -10.77 -10.11 4.27
C PRO A 343 -9.36 -9.69 4.73
N SER A 344 -8.78 -8.55 4.34
CA SER A 344 -7.60 -8.02 5.04
C SER A 344 -7.95 -7.42 6.41
N ALA A 345 -7.06 -7.64 7.38
CA ALA A 345 -7.05 -7.00 8.69
C ALA A 345 -6.51 -5.54 8.67
N GLY A 346 -6.31 -4.92 7.50
CA GLY A 346 -5.73 -3.57 7.39
C GLY A 346 -6.47 -2.50 8.20
N VAL A 347 -7.80 -2.62 8.36
CA VAL A 347 -8.62 -1.71 9.19
C VAL A 347 -8.18 -1.64 10.66
N VAL A 348 -7.50 -2.66 11.18
CA VAL A 348 -7.01 -2.70 12.56
C VAL A 348 -5.96 -1.61 12.81
N LEU A 349 -5.17 -1.26 11.78
CA LEU A 349 -4.21 -0.15 11.86
C LEU A 349 -4.93 1.19 12.03
N ILE A 350 -6.03 1.42 11.29
CA ILE A 350 -6.87 2.60 11.43
C ILE A 350 -7.50 2.64 12.83
N ALA A 351 -8.02 1.52 13.34
CA ALA A 351 -8.58 1.43 14.68
C ALA A 351 -7.55 1.74 15.79
N ALA A 352 -6.34 1.17 15.69
CA ALA A 352 -5.25 1.42 16.62
C ALA A 352 -4.80 2.89 16.60
N LEU A 353 -4.69 3.50 15.40
CA LEU A 353 -4.29 4.90 15.26
C LEU A 353 -5.37 5.88 15.75
N ASN A 354 -6.65 5.62 15.47
CA ASN A 354 -7.79 6.37 16.05
C ASN A 354 -7.79 6.32 17.59
N LEU A 355 -7.50 5.15 18.17
CA LEU A 355 -7.37 4.97 19.62
C LEU A 355 -6.17 5.74 20.19
N LEU A 356 -5.02 5.72 19.51
CA LEU A 356 -3.80 6.44 19.90
C LEU A 356 -3.92 7.97 19.79
N GLU A 357 -4.56 8.47 18.73
CA GLU A 357 -4.83 9.90 18.54
C GLU A 357 -5.61 10.47 19.74
N SER A 358 -6.64 9.75 20.20
CA SER A 358 -7.45 10.15 21.35
C SER A 358 -6.65 10.32 22.65
N LEU A 359 -5.48 9.69 22.78
CA LEU A 359 -4.64 9.72 23.99
C LEU A 359 -3.78 10.98 24.15
N HIS A 360 -3.67 11.84 23.12
CA HIS A 360 -2.94 13.12 23.19
C HIS A 360 -1.53 12.97 23.81
N LEU A 361 -0.79 11.93 23.37
CA LEU A 361 0.42 11.42 24.05
C LEU A 361 1.59 12.41 24.14
N GLY A 362 1.59 13.47 23.33
CA GLY A 362 2.62 14.52 23.31
C GLY A 362 2.21 15.86 23.91
N GLU A 363 0.95 16.03 24.32
CA GLU A 363 0.50 17.23 25.05
C GLU A 363 0.58 17.03 26.57
N ASN A 364 0.78 15.79 27.01
CA ASN A 364 0.86 15.38 28.40
C ASN A 364 2.31 15.00 28.75
N ASN A 365 2.71 15.13 30.01
CA ASN A 365 4.01 14.65 30.52
C ASN A 365 4.02 13.11 30.64
N VAL A 366 3.83 12.41 29.52
CA VAL A 366 3.83 10.95 29.44
C VAL A 366 5.27 10.45 29.39
N THR A 367 5.65 9.62 30.36
CA THR A 367 6.96 8.93 30.31
C THR A 367 6.96 7.87 29.20
N GLU A 368 8.14 7.56 28.65
CA GLU A 368 8.33 6.51 27.64
C GLU A 368 7.65 5.17 28.02
N ASN A 369 7.80 4.76 29.28
CA ASN A 369 7.15 3.56 29.84
C ASN A 369 5.60 3.63 29.78
N GLN A 370 5.00 4.81 30.00
CA GLN A 370 3.56 5.00 29.90
C GLN A 370 3.09 5.00 28.45
N THR A 371 3.88 5.57 27.53
CA THR A 371 3.61 5.52 26.08
C THR A 371 3.60 4.08 25.58
N SER A 372 4.62 3.28 25.90
CA SER A 372 4.70 1.87 25.52
C SER A 372 3.59 1.01 26.15
N HIS A 373 3.19 1.31 27.40
CA HIS A 373 2.02 0.67 28.02
C HIS A 373 0.71 0.97 27.26
N TRP A 374 0.45 2.25 26.95
CA TRP A 374 -0.76 2.63 26.21
C TRP A 374 -0.80 2.06 24.80
N ILE A 375 0.33 2.03 24.09
CA ILE A 375 0.45 1.38 22.78
C ILE A 375 0.08 -0.11 22.90
N ASN A 376 0.59 -0.82 23.92
CA ASN A 376 0.25 -2.23 24.15
C ASN A 376 -1.25 -2.46 24.41
N GLU A 377 -1.89 -1.69 25.30
CA GLU A 377 -3.33 -1.86 25.58
C GLU A 377 -4.23 -1.44 24.41
N VAL A 378 -3.84 -0.43 23.64
CA VAL A 378 -4.54 -0.07 22.40
C VAL A 378 -4.42 -1.18 21.36
N LEU A 379 -3.22 -1.73 21.14
CA LEU A 379 -3.01 -2.81 20.18
C LEU A 379 -3.80 -4.07 20.55
N LYS A 380 -3.80 -4.47 21.82
CA LYS A 380 -4.68 -5.56 22.31
C LYS A 380 -6.15 -5.28 21.99
N THR A 381 -6.62 -4.06 22.25
CA THR A 381 -8.02 -3.66 22.04
C THR A 381 -8.39 -3.64 20.55
N ALA A 382 -7.50 -3.16 19.67
CA ALA A 382 -7.71 -3.22 18.22
C ALA A 382 -7.65 -4.68 17.69
N LEU A 383 -6.78 -5.51 18.27
CA LEU A 383 -6.63 -6.92 17.90
C LEU A 383 -7.82 -7.80 18.32
N THR A 384 -8.60 -7.46 19.35
CA THR A 384 -9.84 -8.22 19.64
C THR A 384 -10.91 -8.01 18.57
N MET A 385 -10.97 -6.82 17.95
CA MET A 385 -11.90 -6.52 16.85
C MET A 385 -11.65 -7.37 15.60
N VAL A 386 -10.42 -7.89 15.42
CA VAL A 386 -10.08 -8.84 14.36
C VAL A 386 -10.96 -10.08 14.39
N GLY A 387 -11.34 -10.54 15.60
CA GLY A 387 -12.18 -11.72 15.82
C GLY A 387 -13.59 -11.63 15.21
N GLU A 388 -13.98 -10.45 14.72
CA GLU A 388 -15.25 -10.20 14.07
C GLU A 388 -15.14 -9.82 12.57
N LEU A 389 -13.94 -9.84 12.00
CA LEU A 389 -13.72 -9.65 10.55
C LEU A 389 -14.06 -10.92 9.77
N ASP A 390 -14.56 -10.74 8.54
CA ASP A 390 -15.07 -11.79 7.65
C ASP A 390 -15.09 -11.27 6.20
N GLU A 391 -15.30 -12.16 5.22
CA GLU A 391 -15.44 -11.80 3.81
C GLU A 391 -16.78 -11.06 3.57
N PRO A 392 -16.77 -9.78 3.12
CA PRO A 392 -17.98 -8.93 3.10
C PRO A 392 -19.15 -9.46 2.28
N HIS A 393 -18.88 -10.30 1.28
CA HIS A 393 -19.90 -10.91 0.42
C HIS A 393 -20.87 -11.83 1.17
N TYR A 394 -20.51 -12.33 2.36
CA TYR A 394 -21.30 -13.29 3.14
C TYR A 394 -21.92 -12.70 4.40
N ASN A 395 -21.49 -11.51 4.84
CA ASN A 395 -21.78 -11.01 6.19
C ASN A 395 -21.95 -9.48 6.25
N SER A 396 -23.20 -9.02 6.21
CA SER A 396 -23.52 -7.57 6.22
C SER A 396 -23.04 -6.86 7.49
N SER A 397 -22.94 -7.55 8.63
CA SER A 397 -22.50 -6.98 9.92
C SER A 397 -21.04 -6.48 9.91
N VAL A 398 -20.24 -6.92 8.93
CA VAL A 398 -18.90 -6.38 8.69
C VAL A 398 -18.96 -4.88 8.40
N THR A 399 -20.03 -4.38 7.75
CA THR A 399 -20.20 -2.94 7.45
C THR A 399 -20.30 -2.10 8.72
N ASP A 400 -21.08 -2.57 9.70
CA ASP A 400 -21.27 -1.88 10.98
C ASP A 400 -20.00 -1.93 11.83
N LEU A 401 -19.31 -3.08 11.83
CA LEU A 401 -18.01 -3.25 12.48
C LEU A 401 -16.93 -2.33 11.88
N LEU A 402 -16.82 -2.27 10.56
CA LEU A 402 -15.88 -1.36 9.89
C LEU A 402 -16.19 0.10 10.24
N SER A 403 -17.47 0.47 10.24
CA SER A 403 -17.93 1.81 10.64
C SER A 403 -17.60 2.12 12.11
N ALA A 404 -17.63 1.12 13.00
CA ALA A 404 -17.20 1.24 14.39
C ALA A 404 -15.68 1.40 14.53
N MET A 405 -14.90 0.53 13.88
CA MET A 405 -13.42 0.53 13.91
C MET A 405 -12.82 1.83 13.37
N MET A 406 -13.42 2.41 12.32
CA MET A 406 -12.95 3.66 11.71
C MET A 406 -13.47 4.92 12.41
N SER A 407 -14.38 4.80 13.40
CA SER A 407 -15.00 5.95 14.07
C SER A 407 -14.18 6.49 15.24
N LYS A 408 -13.64 7.71 15.09
CA LYS A 408 -12.96 8.45 16.16
C LYS A 408 -13.84 8.65 17.41
N GLY A 409 -15.15 8.81 17.24
CA GLY A 409 -16.10 8.92 18.34
C GLY A 409 -16.22 7.63 19.16
N GLN A 410 -16.23 6.47 18.49
CA GLN A 410 -16.21 5.18 19.19
C GLN A 410 -14.85 4.89 19.82
N ALA A 411 -13.75 5.26 19.16
CA ALA A 411 -12.41 5.16 19.72
C ALA A 411 -12.27 5.95 21.04
N ALA A 412 -12.74 7.21 21.10
CA ALA A 412 -12.78 7.98 22.35
C ALA A 412 -13.65 7.30 23.44
N GLY A 413 -14.80 6.73 23.06
CA GLY A 413 -15.68 5.99 23.98
C GLY A 413 -15.14 4.62 24.43
N LEU A 414 -14.16 4.05 23.73
CA LEU A 414 -13.38 2.89 24.18
C LEU A 414 -12.23 3.32 25.09
N GLN A 415 -11.48 4.34 24.68
CA GLN A 415 -10.36 4.91 25.41
C GLN A 415 -10.75 5.39 26.82
N GLN A 416 -11.91 6.03 26.97
CA GLN A 416 -12.41 6.42 28.30
C GLN A 416 -12.60 5.19 29.21
N ARG A 417 -13.17 4.10 28.68
CA ARG A 417 -13.31 2.83 29.43
C ARG A 417 -11.96 2.18 29.76
N MET A 418 -10.95 2.33 28.91
CA MET A 418 -9.58 1.87 29.22
C MET A 418 -8.95 2.68 30.38
N LYS A 419 -9.19 4.00 30.42
CA LYS A 419 -8.75 4.89 31.51
C LYS A 419 -9.46 4.63 32.83
N ASP A 420 -10.78 4.37 32.78
CA ASP A 420 -11.60 4.11 33.96
C ASP A 420 -11.35 2.70 34.55
N PHE A 421 -10.94 1.74 33.73
CA PHE A 421 -10.71 0.35 34.14
C PHE A 421 -9.35 -0.22 33.69
N PRO A 422 -8.19 0.37 34.07
CA PRO A 422 -6.85 0.00 33.57
C PRO A 422 -6.32 -1.37 34.06
N ARG A 423 -7.17 -2.16 34.73
CA ARG A 423 -6.93 -3.56 35.10
C ARG A 423 -8.10 -4.50 34.78
N SER A 424 -9.23 -3.96 34.30
CA SER A 424 -10.25 -4.84 33.75
C SER A 424 -9.84 -5.16 32.32
N PRO A 425 -9.71 -6.43 31.93
CA PRO A 425 -9.78 -6.75 30.52
C PRO A 425 -11.16 -6.31 30.03
N LEU A 426 -11.22 -5.28 29.16
CA LEU A 426 -12.36 -5.09 28.25
C LEU A 426 -12.65 -6.39 27.47
N ALA A 427 -11.60 -7.21 27.33
CA ALA A 427 -11.60 -8.57 26.85
C ALA A 427 -12.17 -9.66 27.79
N SER A 428 -12.77 -9.35 28.97
CA SER A 428 -13.23 -10.38 29.93
C SER A 428 -14.22 -11.39 29.34
N ASN A 429 -14.98 -10.96 28.34
CA ASN A 429 -15.91 -11.80 27.56
C ASN A 429 -15.50 -11.96 26.09
N SER A 430 -14.41 -11.32 25.62
CA SER A 430 -13.95 -11.49 24.24
C SER A 430 -13.13 -12.78 24.12
N THR A 431 -13.42 -13.59 23.12
CA THR A 431 -12.63 -14.80 22.87
C THR A 431 -11.24 -14.37 22.36
N THR A 432 -10.18 -14.58 23.16
CA THR A 432 -8.81 -14.37 22.68
C THR A 432 -8.51 -15.46 21.65
N TYR A 433 -8.67 -15.13 20.37
CA TYR A 433 -8.38 -16.05 19.27
C TYR A 433 -6.88 -16.35 19.25
N PRO A 434 -6.46 -17.63 19.16
CA PRO A 434 -5.07 -17.96 18.91
C PRO A 434 -4.74 -17.49 17.49
N PHE A 435 -3.93 -16.43 17.39
CA PHE A 435 -3.45 -15.94 16.11
C PHE A 435 -2.65 -17.06 15.41
N PRO A 436 -2.82 -17.25 14.09
CA PRO A 436 -2.00 -18.19 13.33
C PRO A 436 -0.50 -17.94 13.55
N ALA A 437 0.30 -19.00 13.53
CA ALA A 437 1.76 -18.90 13.59
C ALA A 437 2.29 -17.92 12.53
N GLU A 438 3.33 -17.16 12.89
CA GLU A 438 3.72 -15.93 12.19
C GLU A 438 3.74 -16.06 10.65
N GLN A 439 2.84 -15.31 10.00
CA GLN A 439 2.72 -15.31 8.54
C GLN A 439 3.88 -14.55 7.89
N LEU A 440 4.84 -15.30 7.35
CA LEU A 440 5.92 -14.72 6.54
C LEU A 440 5.34 -14.11 5.25
N THR A 441 5.90 -12.96 4.85
CA THR A 441 5.36 -12.12 3.78
C THR A 441 6.49 -11.50 2.99
N GLY A 442 6.50 -11.73 1.68
CA GLY A 442 7.35 -10.99 0.74
C GLY A 442 6.73 -9.64 0.41
N GLN A 443 7.46 -8.57 0.73
CA GLN A 443 7.07 -7.17 0.66
C GLN A 443 7.78 -6.48 -0.52
N VAL A 444 7.04 -5.71 -1.31
CA VAL A 444 7.60 -4.83 -2.35
C VAL A 444 6.90 -3.48 -2.27
N VAL A 445 7.68 -2.40 -2.17
CA VAL A 445 7.17 -1.02 -2.20
C VAL A 445 7.92 -0.25 -3.28
N ILE A 446 7.17 0.38 -4.18
CA ILE A 446 7.71 1.19 -5.26
C ILE A 446 6.97 2.53 -5.32
N MET A 447 7.74 3.60 -5.44
CA MET A 447 7.26 4.92 -5.84
C MET A 447 8.14 5.32 -7.03
N GLY A 448 7.54 5.47 -8.21
CA GLY A 448 8.28 5.66 -9.45
C GLY A 448 7.92 6.94 -10.21
N PRO A 449 8.63 7.20 -11.33
CA PRO A 449 8.52 8.44 -12.11
C PRO A 449 7.22 8.56 -12.95
N ASP A 450 6.29 7.62 -12.79
CA ASP A 450 4.97 7.59 -13.43
C ASP A 450 3.85 8.16 -12.53
N ASP A 451 4.21 8.67 -11.35
CA ASP A 451 3.31 9.15 -10.29
C ASP A 451 2.41 8.04 -9.70
N LEU A 452 2.83 6.78 -9.83
CA LEU A 452 2.22 5.64 -9.15
C LEU A 452 3.02 5.26 -7.90
N MET A 453 2.30 5.00 -6.81
CA MET A 453 2.82 4.38 -5.60
C MET A 453 2.21 2.99 -5.47
N VAL A 454 3.04 1.97 -5.40
CA VAL A 454 2.64 0.56 -5.35
C VAL A 454 3.17 -0.08 -4.08
N SER A 455 2.29 -0.74 -3.33
CA SER A 455 2.67 -1.53 -2.17
C SER A 455 2.09 -2.93 -2.30
N VAL A 456 2.94 -3.95 -2.20
CA VAL A 456 2.59 -5.38 -2.36
C VAL A 456 2.94 -6.13 -1.09
N ALA A 457 2.00 -6.94 -0.61
CA ALA A 457 2.21 -7.93 0.43
C ALA A 457 1.78 -9.30 -0.12
N SER A 458 2.71 -10.26 -0.20
CA SER A 458 2.49 -11.58 -0.83
C SER A 458 2.98 -12.70 0.08
N SER A 459 2.28 -13.83 0.12
CA SER A 459 2.57 -14.90 1.09
C SER A 459 2.07 -16.28 0.65
N LEU A 460 2.78 -17.31 1.14
CA LEU A 460 2.37 -18.72 1.12
C LEU A 460 1.61 -19.17 2.39
N ASN A 461 1.34 -18.25 3.33
CA ASN A 461 0.93 -18.48 4.73
C ASN A 461 2.11 -18.82 5.65
N ARG A 462 2.32 -20.10 5.99
CA ARG A 462 3.42 -20.53 6.87
C ARG A 462 4.76 -20.54 6.13
N PRO A 463 5.91 -20.68 6.82
CA PRO A 463 7.19 -20.93 6.18
C PRO A 463 7.10 -22.10 5.20
N PHE A 464 7.34 -21.80 3.91
CA PHE A 464 7.17 -22.72 2.77
C PHE A 464 5.73 -23.23 2.51
N GLY A 465 4.70 -22.53 2.99
CA GLY A 465 3.30 -22.85 2.73
C GLY A 465 2.87 -24.22 3.25
N SER A 466 2.42 -25.11 2.37
CA SER A 466 2.09 -26.51 2.69
C SER A 466 3.30 -27.44 2.59
N ARG A 467 4.45 -26.94 2.13
CA ARG A 467 5.66 -27.70 1.73
C ARG A 467 5.47 -28.66 0.56
N ILE A 468 4.27 -28.72 -0.03
CA ILE A 468 4.00 -29.47 -1.24
C ILE A 468 4.64 -28.72 -2.42
N VAL A 469 5.47 -29.43 -3.19
CA VAL A 469 6.12 -28.92 -4.41
C VAL A 469 5.69 -29.80 -5.58
N THR A 470 5.04 -29.18 -6.56
CA THR A 470 4.58 -29.82 -7.81
C THR A 470 5.75 -30.23 -8.72
N GLU A 471 5.47 -30.95 -9.80
CA GLU A 471 6.49 -31.45 -10.73
C GLU A 471 7.36 -30.33 -11.31
N SER A 472 6.74 -29.23 -11.74
CA SER A 472 7.39 -28.05 -12.31
C SER A 472 7.92 -27.07 -11.24
N GLY A 473 8.11 -27.53 -10.00
CA GLY A 473 8.74 -26.75 -8.93
C GLY A 473 7.85 -25.69 -8.26
N ILE A 474 6.53 -25.74 -8.43
CA ILE A 474 5.62 -24.79 -7.76
C ILE A 474 5.41 -25.23 -6.31
N LEU A 475 5.93 -24.46 -5.37
CA LEU A 475 5.66 -24.57 -3.94
C LEU A 475 4.28 -23.99 -3.61
N LEU A 476 3.41 -24.79 -2.99
CA LEU A 476 2.01 -24.47 -2.75
C LEU A 476 1.76 -23.85 -1.37
N ASN A 477 0.76 -22.96 -1.30
CA ASN A 477 0.37 -22.28 -0.07
C ASN A 477 -0.24 -23.22 0.99
N SER A 478 -0.34 -22.72 2.23
CA SER A 478 -1.19 -23.28 3.29
C SER A 478 -2.27 -22.29 3.75
N LEU A 479 -2.86 -21.51 2.83
CA LEU A 479 -3.70 -20.34 3.16
C LEU A 479 -4.96 -20.66 3.96
N ILE A 480 -5.46 -21.91 3.89
CA ILE A 480 -6.63 -22.38 4.65
C ILE A 480 -6.38 -22.26 6.17
N LEU A 481 -5.11 -22.28 6.62
CA LEU A 481 -4.73 -22.11 8.03
C LEU A 481 -4.98 -20.71 8.60
N ASN A 482 -5.52 -19.77 7.81
CA ASN A 482 -6.02 -18.49 8.29
C ASN A 482 -7.53 -18.47 8.64
N PHE A 483 -8.31 -19.49 8.29
CA PHE A 483 -9.63 -19.66 8.88
C PHE A 483 -9.48 -19.96 10.37
N TRP A 484 -10.41 -19.50 11.22
CA TRP A 484 -10.34 -19.85 12.64
C TRP A 484 -10.59 -21.35 12.84
N PRO A 485 -9.74 -22.06 13.62
CA PRO A 485 -9.94 -23.47 13.88
C PRO A 485 -11.19 -23.63 14.75
N ASN A 486 -12.26 -24.16 14.16
CA ASN A 486 -13.51 -24.36 14.87
C ASN A 486 -13.29 -25.34 16.04
N LYS A 487 -13.99 -25.11 17.15
CA LYS A 487 -13.74 -25.81 18.41
C LYS A 487 -14.28 -27.24 18.35
N ARG A 488 -13.68 -28.14 19.15
CA ARG A 488 -14.26 -29.48 19.41
C ARG A 488 -15.72 -29.33 19.89
N ARG A 489 -16.56 -30.31 19.54
CA ARG A 489 -18.02 -30.34 19.75
C ARG A 489 -18.47 -30.06 21.20
N ASP A 490 -17.55 -30.20 22.15
CA ASP A 490 -17.76 -30.14 23.60
C ASP A 490 -17.60 -28.72 24.18
N GLN A 491 -17.18 -27.72 23.37
CA GLN A 491 -17.07 -26.32 23.79
C GLN A 491 -18.22 -25.47 23.22
N PRO A 492 -18.69 -24.44 23.96
CA PRO A 492 -19.76 -23.56 23.48
C PRO A 492 -19.35 -22.82 22.21
N GLN A 493 -20.29 -22.68 21.27
CA GLN A 493 -20.15 -21.88 20.06
C GLN A 493 -19.82 -20.43 20.43
N SER A 494 -18.63 -19.96 20.06
CA SER A 494 -18.35 -18.52 19.93
C SER A 494 -18.76 -18.08 18.53
N ASN A 495 -19.17 -16.80 18.36
CA ASN A 495 -19.60 -16.24 17.07
C ASN A 495 -18.40 -15.99 16.13
N GLN A 496 -17.69 -17.05 15.72
CA GLN A 496 -16.59 -16.98 14.76
C GLN A 496 -17.15 -16.68 13.37
N LYS A 497 -16.68 -15.62 12.72
CA LYS A 497 -17.20 -15.19 11.40
C LYS A 497 -16.33 -15.68 10.22
N ASN A 498 -15.01 -15.59 10.31
CA ASN A 498 -14.04 -16.22 9.41
C ASN A 498 -13.92 -17.74 9.70
N SER A 499 -15.03 -18.46 9.52
CA SER A 499 -15.15 -19.92 9.51
C SER A 499 -14.79 -20.50 8.13
N MET A 500 -14.41 -21.78 8.08
CA MET A 500 -13.96 -22.43 6.84
C MET A 500 -15.14 -22.82 5.95
N GLU A 501 -15.37 -22.06 4.87
CA GLU A 501 -16.46 -22.30 3.93
C GLU A 501 -16.01 -22.43 2.46
N PRO A 502 -16.69 -23.28 1.66
CA PRO A 502 -16.48 -23.43 0.22
C PRO A 502 -16.38 -22.10 -0.55
N GLY A 503 -15.27 -21.91 -1.26
CA GLY A 503 -15.05 -20.74 -2.12
C GLY A 503 -14.71 -19.43 -1.40
N ARG A 504 -14.83 -19.33 -0.07
CA ARG A 504 -14.47 -18.11 0.67
C ARG A 504 -12.95 -17.85 0.65
N ARG A 505 -12.55 -16.59 0.82
CA ARG A 505 -11.17 -16.22 1.15
C ARG A 505 -11.03 -16.02 2.67
N PRO A 506 -10.07 -16.68 3.33
CA PRO A 506 -9.88 -16.50 4.76
C PRO A 506 -9.34 -15.10 5.08
N LEU A 507 -9.49 -14.67 6.34
CA LEU A 507 -8.84 -13.49 6.88
C LEU A 507 -7.35 -13.43 6.52
N THR A 508 -6.80 -12.25 6.27
CA THR A 508 -5.36 -12.08 6.05
C THR A 508 -4.79 -10.91 6.80
N PHE A 509 -3.60 -11.11 7.35
CA PHE A 509 -2.83 -10.05 7.99
C PHE A 509 -1.94 -9.29 7.01
N LEU A 510 -2.02 -9.58 5.71
CA LEU A 510 -1.28 -8.85 4.67
C LEU A 510 -1.75 -7.38 4.62
N MET A 511 -0.81 -6.47 4.88
CA MET A 511 -1.07 -5.04 5.12
C MET A 511 -0.16 -4.14 4.27
N PRO A 512 -0.37 -4.08 2.95
CA PRO A 512 0.13 -2.98 2.13
C PRO A 512 -0.67 -1.71 2.49
N ALA A 513 0.00 -0.59 2.74
CA ALA A 513 -0.65 0.68 3.08
C ALA A 513 0.00 1.85 2.35
N VAL A 514 -0.79 2.90 2.09
CA VAL A 514 -0.34 4.19 1.53
C VAL A 514 -0.84 5.31 2.45
N MET A 515 -0.03 6.33 2.65
CA MET A 515 -0.44 7.58 3.28
C MET A 515 -0.33 8.72 2.27
N ILE A 516 -1.39 9.51 2.17
CA ILE A 516 -1.47 10.70 1.31
C ILE A 516 -1.84 11.92 2.17
N PRO A 517 -1.39 13.15 1.83
CA PRO A 517 -1.77 14.34 2.58
C PRO A 517 -3.29 14.60 2.49
N THR A 518 -3.90 15.00 3.61
CA THR A 518 -5.34 15.32 3.69
C THR A 518 -5.69 16.62 2.95
N TRP A 519 -4.76 17.57 2.89
CA TRP A 519 -4.98 18.90 2.31
C TRP A 519 -3.97 19.24 1.22
N ASN A 520 -4.49 19.51 0.01
CA ASN A 520 -3.75 19.72 -1.24
C ASN A 520 -2.94 18.50 -1.73
N LYS A 521 -2.53 18.54 -3.01
CA LYS A 521 -1.58 17.57 -3.59
C LYS A 521 -0.13 17.77 -3.15
N CYS A 522 0.11 18.65 -2.17
CA CYS A 522 1.44 19.09 -1.76
C CYS A 522 1.64 18.72 -0.29
N GLY A 523 2.37 17.63 -0.04
CA GLY A 523 2.64 17.12 1.31
C GLY A 523 3.43 15.81 1.25
N THR A 524 3.61 15.17 2.40
CA THR A 524 4.38 13.92 2.50
C THR A 524 3.53 12.74 2.04
N TYR A 525 3.97 12.10 0.95
CA TYR A 525 3.42 10.84 0.48
C TYR A 525 4.28 9.68 1.02
N MET A 526 3.65 8.63 1.56
CA MET A 526 4.34 7.43 2.04
C MET A 526 3.63 6.16 1.57
N ALA A 527 4.38 5.06 1.49
CA ALA A 527 3.84 3.73 1.28
C ALA A 527 4.70 2.75 2.08
N LEU A 528 4.04 1.76 2.67
CA LEU A 528 4.68 0.67 3.40
C LEU A 528 3.99 -0.65 3.06
N SER A 529 4.66 -1.75 3.34
CA SER A 529 4.08 -3.08 3.30
C SER A 529 4.53 -3.84 4.54
N SER A 530 3.67 -4.70 5.07
CA SER A 530 4.02 -5.59 6.17
C SER A 530 3.09 -6.80 6.24
N SER A 531 3.56 -7.87 6.87
CA SER A 531 2.71 -8.78 7.63
C SER A 531 2.06 -8.03 8.82
N GLY A 532 0.87 -8.42 9.23
CA GLY A 532 0.04 -7.69 10.20
C GLY A 532 -0.32 -8.48 11.46
N GLY A 533 0.38 -9.57 11.73
CA GLY A 533 0.25 -10.28 13.01
C GLY A 533 0.59 -9.37 14.19
N PRO A 534 0.20 -9.71 15.44
CA PRO A 534 0.27 -8.81 16.59
C PRO A 534 1.59 -8.04 16.77
N HIS A 535 2.74 -8.69 16.60
CA HIS A 535 4.05 -8.06 16.69
C HIS A 535 4.29 -7.05 15.56
N ARG A 536 3.97 -7.41 14.31
CA ARG A 536 4.23 -6.61 13.12
C ARG A 536 3.26 -5.43 12.98
N LEU A 537 2.00 -5.61 13.40
CA LEU A 537 1.06 -4.50 13.61
C LEU A 537 1.62 -3.50 14.65
N SER A 538 2.23 -3.99 15.74
CA SER A 538 2.88 -3.15 16.74
C SER A 538 4.03 -2.34 16.16
N GLU A 539 4.93 -2.98 15.41
CA GLU A 539 6.06 -2.33 14.74
C GLU A 539 5.60 -1.23 13.76
N VAL A 540 4.65 -1.54 12.87
CA VAL A 540 4.08 -0.55 11.93
C VAL A 540 3.39 0.61 12.67
N THR A 541 2.63 0.32 13.74
CA THR A 541 1.95 1.36 14.53
C THR A 541 2.97 2.26 15.24
N GLN A 542 4.00 1.70 15.87
CA GLN A 542 5.07 2.46 16.53
C GLN A 542 5.90 3.30 15.54
N MET A 543 6.19 2.74 14.36
CA MET A 543 6.87 3.47 13.28
C MET A 543 6.02 4.65 12.80
N LEU A 544 4.73 4.44 12.55
CA LEU A 544 3.84 5.51 12.09
C LEU A 544 3.62 6.59 13.13
N VAL A 545 3.48 6.24 14.43
CA VAL A 545 3.47 7.26 15.50
C VAL A 545 4.80 8.03 15.49
N SER A 546 5.94 7.36 15.43
CA SER A 546 7.25 8.04 15.42
C SER A 546 7.40 9.00 14.24
N LEU A 547 6.97 8.61 13.04
CA LEU A 547 7.05 9.42 11.82
C LEU A 547 6.00 10.53 11.72
N LEU A 548 4.75 10.28 12.16
CA LEU A 548 3.62 11.20 11.99
C LEU A 548 3.34 12.09 13.21
N PHE A 549 3.91 11.77 14.37
CA PHE A 549 3.65 12.46 15.64
C PHE A 549 4.91 13.12 16.22
N LEU A 550 6.04 12.40 16.28
CA LEU A 550 7.25 12.88 16.96
C LEU A 550 8.13 13.79 16.08
N HIS A 551 7.94 13.79 14.77
CA HIS A 551 8.68 14.64 13.82
C HIS A 551 8.40 16.16 13.92
N LYS A 552 7.70 16.61 14.97
CA LYS A 552 7.51 18.03 15.28
C LYS A 552 8.71 18.65 15.98
N ASP A 553 9.57 17.86 16.63
CA ASP A 553 10.82 18.33 17.25
C ASP A 553 11.93 17.25 17.22
N LYS A 554 13.06 17.59 16.57
CA LYS A 554 14.39 16.93 16.52
C LYS A 554 14.61 15.75 15.55
N ASN A 555 15.88 15.67 15.10
CA ASN A 555 16.47 14.64 14.25
C ASN A 555 16.90 13.36 15.01
N ASP A 556 16.38 13.12 16.22
CA ASP A 556 16.79 11.97 17.03
C ASP A 556 16.06 10.70 16.54
N THR A 557 16.75 9.87 15.77
CA THR A 557 16.26 8.55 15.36
C THR A 557 16.07 7.67 16.59
N LEU A 558 14.82 7.51 17.03
CA LEU A 558 14.43 6.57 18.07
C LEU A 558 14.86 5.15 17.70
N SER A 559 15.76 4.58 18.50
CA SER A 559 16.01 3.14 18.53
C SER A 559 14.71 2.46 18.94
N LEU A 560 14.08 1.70 18.03
CA LEU A 560 12.87 0.94 18.39
C LEU A 560 13.20 -0.01 19.54
N GLY A 561 12.49 0.15 20.66
CA GLY A 561 12.48 -0.82 21.73
C GLY A 561 11.96 -2.17 21.22
N GLY A 562 12.53 -3.27 21.73
CA GLY A 562 12.07 -4.61 21.35
C GLY A 562 10.58 -4.83 21.66
N PRO A 563 9.92 -5.79 20.97
CA PRO A 563 8.50 -6.05 21.16
C PRO A 563 8.17 -6.41 22.62
N PRO A 564 6.94 -6.12 23.09
CA PRO A 564 6.53 -6.43 24.45
C PRO A 564 6.65 -7.93 24.72
N SER A 565 7.19 -8.28 25.89
CA SER A 565 7.28 -9.66 26.36
C SER A 565 5.89 -10.32 26.39
N GLN A 566 5.81 -11.58 25.93
CA GLN A 566 4.66 -12.45 26.20
C GLN A 566 4.37 -12.53 27.72
N PRO A 567 3.14 -12.84 28.14
CA PRO A 567 2.95 -13.50 29.44
C PRO A 567 3.86 -14.75 29.47
N SER A 568 4.51 -15.01 30.59
CA SER A 568 5.62 -15.98 30.68
C SER A 568 5.26 -17.38 30.20
N ASP A 569 6.04 -17.91 29.26
CA ASP A 569 6.05 -19.33 28.89
C ASP A 569 6.65 -20.18 30.04
N SER A 570 5.84 -20.34 31.08
CA SER A 570 6.07 -21.18 32.25
C SER A 570 4.75 -21.86 32.59
N GLU A 571 4.75 -23.20 32.65
CA GLU A 571 3.57 -24.06 32.85
C GLU A 571 2.64 -24.26 31.64
N PHE A 572 3.21 -24.68 30.51
CA PHE A 572 2.57 -25.74 29.71
C PHE A 572 3.47 -26.98 29.73
N PRO A 573 2.98 -28.16 30.17
CA PRO A 573 3.78 -29.38 30.21
C PRO A 573 3.98 -29.97 28.81
N GLU A 574 5.09 -30.67 28.61
CA GLU A 574 5.31 -31.52 27.45
C GLU A 574 4.36 -32.73 27.51
N GLU A 575 3.31 -32.76 26.70
CA GLU A 575 2.59 -34.00 26.37
C GLU A 575 3.01 -34.48 24.98
N SER A 576 3.61 -35.67 24.97
CA SER A 576 4.12 -36.34 23.78
C SER A 576 3.10 -37.34 23.23
N VAL A 577 2.82 -37.25 21.92
CA VAL A 577 2.63 -38.38 20.97
C VAL A 577 3.12 -37.92 19.61
#